data_AF-A0A069D7A8-F1
#
_entry.id   AF-A0A069D7A8-F1
#
_cell.length_a   1.000
_cell.length_b   1.000
_cell.length_c   1.000
_cell.angle_alpha   90.00
_cell.angle_beta   90.00
_cell.angle_gamma   90.00
#
_symmetry.space_group_name_H-M   'P 1'
#
loop_
_entity.id
_entity.type
_entity.pdbx_description
1 polymer ?
#
loop_
_entity_poly.entity_id
_entity_poly.type
_entity_poly.pdbx_seq_one_letter_code
_entity_poly.pdbx_strand_id
1 'polypeptide(L)'
;MTNSDGTYGVVGGDLNDKDKNIYTYSIKDGNLVRGESIGTTTSMTSFYNSDKDNGKGKEKGGWASGSVINPNDKSGDNFLGNMFRNTPPMFDGYMANAGNGGKYDFKVTNGEDKPISGIDIYRGMPVGKNANGQTIYTSARDVGNMAAGFVAGANGMAWGESRIAFDAYQSKKSGRPDIEGISTRNAEYYGWRIGASNSTPNDKIRQFGRSITRGLKKLWESF
;
A
#
# COMPACT_ATOMS: atom_id res chain seq x y z
N MET A 1 17.27 3.94 11.32
CA MET A 1 18.19 4.89 11.99
C MET A 1 17.34 5.95 12.67
N THR A 2 17.63 6.31 13.92
CA THR A 2 16.83 7.29 14.67
C THR A 2 17.28 8.71 14.34
N ASN A 3 16.34 9.59 14.04
CA ASN A 3 16.56 11.02 13.81
C ASN A 3 16.24 11.84 15.08
N SER A 4 16.77 13.06 15.18
CA SER A 4 16.58 13.93 16.36
C SER A 4 15.14 14.41 16.56
N ASP A 5 14.31 14.36 15.53
CA ASP A 5 12.91 14.80 15.52
C ASP A 5 11.91 13.68 15.87
N GLY A 6 12.40 12.50 16.27
CA GLY A 6 11.58 11.34 16.59
C GLY A 6 11.11 10.54 15.38
N THR A 7 11.63 10.85 14.18
CA THR A 7 11.42 10.03 12.98
C THR A 7 12.53 9.00 12.80
N TYR A 8 12.34 8.06 11.87
CA TYR A 8 13.32 7.01 11.58
C TYR A 8 13.64 6.92 10.09
N GLY A 9 14.92 6.99 9.73
CA GLY A 9 15.39 6.71 8.37
C GLY A 9 15.48 5.20 8.10
N VAL A 10 14.93 4.75 6.97
CA VAL A 10 15.09 3.38 6.46
C VAL A 10 16.53 3.20 5.98
N VAL A 11 17.14 2.08 6.38
CA VAL A 11 18.52 1.74 5.99
C VAL A 11 18.62 0.40 5.25
N GLY A 12 17.71 -0.54 5.50
CA GLY A 12 17.67 -1.84 4.86
C GLY A 12 16.82 -2.85 5.64
N GLY A 13 16.96 -4.13 5.28
CA GLY A 13 16.32 -5.27 5.94
C GLY A 13 16.76 -6.60 5.29
N ASP A 14 16.26 -7.71 5.84
CA ASP A 14 16.39 -9.05 5.27
C ASP A 14 15.01 -9.54 4.82
N LEU A 15 14.89 -9.96 3.55
CA LEU A 15 13.62 -10.47 3.03
C LEU A 15 13.36 -11.93 3.44
N ASN A 16 14.36 -12.65 3.95
CA ASN A 16 14.33 -14.08 4.21
C ASN A 16 14.16 -14.45 5.69
N ASP A 17 14.34 -13.51 6.62
CA ASP A 17 14.28 -13.78 8.06
C ASP A 17 12.86 -14.01 8.61
N LYS A 18 11.83 -13.68 7.80
CA LYS A 18 10.40 -13.78 8.11
C LYS A 18 9.97 -12.89 9.29
N ASP A 19 10.81 -11.96 9.71
CA ASP A 19 10.56 -11.06 10.82
C ASP A 19 10.03 -9.71 10.34
N LYS A 20 8.75 -9.44 10.59
CA LYS A 20 8.12 -8.18 10.17
C LYS A 20 8.43 -7.01 11.10
N ASN A 21 9.14 -7.22 12.21
CA ASN A 21 9.46 -6.14 13.14
C ASN A 21 10.41 -5.12 12.49
N ILE A 22 10.27 -3.86 12.90
CA ILE A 22 11.13 -2.75 12.46
C ILE A 22 12.03 -2.39 13.62
N TYR A 23 13.34 -2.55 13.43
CA TYR A 23 14.33 -2.29 14.47
C TYR A 23 15.03 -0.97 14.27
N THR A 24 15.30 -0.28 15.37
CA THR A 24 16.25 0.83 15.37
C THR A 24 17.66 0.29 15.20
N TYR A 25 18.51 1.09 14.57
CA TYR A 25 19.94 0.82 14.46
C TYR A 25 20.72 2.09 14.74
N SER A 26 21.83 1.94 15.44
CA SER A 26 22.81 2.99 15.75
C SER A 26 24.21 2.52 15.37
N ILE A 27 25.10 3.45 15.06
CA ILE A 27 26.53 3.14 14.90
C ILE A 27 27.21 3.34 16.25
N LYS A 28 27.85 2.29 16.77
CA LYS A 28 28.70 2.33 17.97
C LYS A 28 30.06 1.74 17.61
N ASP A 29 31.13 2.50 17.82
CA ASP A 29 32.50 2.08 17.52
C ASP A 29 32.68 1.55 16.09
N GLY A 30 32.05 2.22 15.11
CA GLY A 30 32.07 1.82 13.70
C GLY A 30 31.18 0.62 13.34
N ASN A 31 30.54 -0.02 14.32
CA ASN A 31 29.67 -1.18 14.12
C ASN A 31 28.19 -0.81 14.16
N LEU A 32 27.40 -1.47 13.31
CA LEU A 32 25.96 -1.34 13.30
C LEU A 32 25.36 -2.17 14.45
N VAL A 33 24.74 -1.51 15.43
CA VAL A 33 24.11 -2.14 16.60
C VAL A 33 22.60 -2.04 16.48
N ARG A 34 21.91 -3.18 16.55
CA ARG A 34 20.44 -3.30 16.60
C ARG A 34 19.93 -2.84 17.96
N GLY A 35 18.94 -1.97 17.96
CA GLY A 35 18.19 -1.56 19.14
C GLY A 35 16.79 -2.20 19.18
N GLU A 36 15.90 -1.56 19.92
CA GLU A 36 14.52 -2.01 20.11
C GLU A 36 13.69 -1.97 18.82
N SER A 37 12.64 -2.80 18.80
CA SER A 37 11.60 -2.75 17.78
C SER A 37 10.68 -1.55 18.02
N ILE A 38 10.39 -0.78 16.96
CA ILE A 38 9.44 0.33 17.01
C ILE A 38 8.02 -0.09 16.63
N GLY A 39 7.86 -1.29 16.08
CA GLY A 39 6.60 -1.82 15.57
C GLY A 39 6.81 -2.89 14.50
N THR A 40 5.76 -3.20 13.76
CA THR A 40 5.77 -4.23 12.70
C THR A 40 5.36 -3.66 11.35
N THR A 41 5.76 -4.30 10.26
CA THR A 41 5.28 -4.01 8.91
C THR A 41 4.07 -4.87 8.50
N THR A 42 3.32 -4.40 7.52
CA THR A 42 2.26 -5.18 6.87
C THR A 42 2.82 -6.37 6.06
N SER A 43 3.99 -6.16 5.44
CA SER A 43 4.75 -7.15 4.68
C SER A 43 6.27 -6.92 4.78
N MET A 44 7.06 -7.98 4.57
CA MET A 44 8.53 -7.92 4.51
C MET A 44 9.04 -6.92 3.46
N THR A 45 8.20 -6.64 2.45
CA THR A 45 8.53 -5.84 1.28
C THR A 45 8.06 -4.39 1.40
N SER A 46 7.55 -3.95 2.55
CA SER A 46 6.86 -2.65 2.61
C SER A 46 7.73 -1.45 2.26
N PHE A 47 9.00 -1.51 2.68
CA PHE A 47 10.03 -0.53 2.36
C PHE A 47 11.04 -1.06 1.33
N TYR A 48 10.66 -2.08 0.55
CA TYR A 48 11.47 -2.66 -0.52
C TYR A 48 10.80 -2.40 -1.87
N ASN A 49 11.52 -1.79 -2.80
CA ASN A 49 11.06 -1.68 -4.17
C ASN A 49 11.55 -2.91 -4.95
N SER A 50 10.66 -3.88 -5.24
CA SER A 50 11.04 -5.07 -6.02
C SER A 50 11.31 -4.80 -7.49
N ASP A 51 10.84 -3.67 -8.01
CA ASP A 51 10.86 -3.36 -9.44
C ASP A 51 12.00 -2.38 -9.79
N LYS A 52 12.69 -1.84 -8.77
CA LYS A 52 13.83 -0.93 -8.94
C LYS A 52 14.95 -1.62 -9.69
N ASP A 53 15.35 -1.05 -10.83
CA ASP A 53 16.63 -1.41 -11.43
C ASP A 53 17.76 -0.97 -10.49
N ASN A 54 18.57 -1.92 -10.05
CA ASN A 54 19.67 -1.68 -9.12
C ASN A 54 21.04 -1.69 -9.81
N GLY A 55 21.07 -1.72 -11.14
CA GLY A 55 22.29 -1.73 -11.95
C GLY A 55 23.07 -3.05 -11.89
N LYS A 56 22.55 -4.10 -11.21
CA LYS A 56 23.19 -5.42 -11.07
C LYS A 56 22.60 -6.45 -12.05
N GLY A 57 22.41 -6.05 -13.30
CA GLY A 57 21.95 -6.94 -14.36
C GLY A 57 20.48 -7.35 -14.23
N LYS A 58 20.17 -8.65 -14.17
CA LYS A 58 18.78 -9.16 -14.09
C LYS A 58 18.17 -9.08 -12.69
N GLU A 59 18.99 -8.90 -11.65
CA GLU A 59 18.51 -8.75 -10.28
C GLU A 59 17.82 -7.40 -10.14
N LYS A 60 16.54 -7.43 -9.76
CA LYS A 60 15.79 -6.22 -9.48
C LYS A 60 15.59 -6.06 -7.98
N GLY A 61 15.61 -4.81 -7.60
CA GLY A 61 15.05 -4.32 -6.37
C GLY A 61 16.08 -3.72 -5.42
N GLY A 62 15.55 -2.96 -4.48
CA GLY A 62 16.35 -2.28 -3.48
C GLY A 62 15.49 -1.71 -2.37
N TRP A 63 16.06 -1.66 -1.18
CA TRP A 63 15.47 -0.97 -0.04
C TRP A 63 15.28 0.50 -0.35
N ALA A 64 14.21 1.08 0.17
CA ALA A 64 13.94 2.52 0.15
C ALA A 64 14.83 3.25 1.16
N SER A 65 16.14 3.03 1.07
CA SER A 65 17.12 3.63 1.96
C SER A 65 17.06 5.16 1.82
N GLY A 66 16.98 5.86 2.94
CA GLY A 66 16.78 7.31 3.01
C GLY A 66 15.31 7.75 3.15
N SER A 67 14.33 6.87 2.89
CA SER A 67 12.94 7.18 3.21
C SER A 67 12.72 7.30 4.71
N VAL A 68 11.78 8.16 5.12
CA VAL A 68 11.52 8.48 6.53
C VAL A 68 10.23 7.84 7.00
N ILE A 69 10.28 7.15 8.14
CA ILE A 69 9.12 6.68 8.91
C ILE A 69 8.81 7.73 9.96
N ASN A 70 7.60 8.29 9.91
CA ASN A 70 7.10 9.27 10.87
C ASN A 70 5.96 8.67 11.73
N PRO A 71 6.20 8.36 13.02
CA PRO A 71 5.16 7.83 13.91
C PRO A 71 3.96 8.75 14.16
N ASN A 72 4.13 10.05 13.93
CA ASN A 72 3.11 11.06 14.13
C ASN A 72 2.28 11.32 12.87
N ASP A 73 2.68 10.81 11.71
CA ASP A 73 1.89 10.89 10.48
C ASP A 73 0.67 9.96 10.56
N LYS A 74 -0.54 10.52 10.71
CA LYS A 74 -1.79 9.74 10.79
C LYS A 74 -2.50 9.60 9.44
N SER A 75 -1.90 10.07 8.34
CA SER A 75 -2.55 10.08 7.02
C SER A 75 -2.93 8.68 6.54
N GLY A 76 -2.05 7.68 6.70
CA GLY A 76 -2.32 6.31 6.30
C GLY A 76 -3.47 5.66 7.08
N ASP A 77 -3.45 5.78 8.41
CA ASP A 77 -4.52 5.29 9.30
C ASP A 77 -5.87 5.95 8.99
N ASN A 78 -5.89 7.28 8.82
CA ASN A 78 -7.10 8.01 8.46
C ASN A 78 -7.64 7.60 7.10
N PHE A 79 -6.77 7.46 6.09
CA PHE A 79 -7.14 7.08 4.74
C PHE A 79 -7.74 5.67 4.69
N LEU A 80 -7.06 4.68 5.25
CA LEU A 80 -7.54 3.29 5.28
C LEU A 80 -8.78 3.16 6.17
N GLY A 81 -8.81 3.83 7.32
CA GLY A 81 -9.99 3.88 8.18
C GLY A 81 -11.21 4.45 7.46
N ASN A 82 -11.04 5.47 6.62
CA ASN A 82 -12.12 5.99 5.78
C ASN A 82 -12.53 5.00 4.68
N MET A 83 -11.57 4.33 4.02
CA MET A 83 -11.87 3.27 3.05
C MET A 83 -12.70 2.14 3.69
N PHE A 84 -12.40 1.77 4.92
CA PHE A 84 -13.10 0.69 5.62
C PHE A 84 -14.53 1.07 6.03
N ARG A 85 -14.76 2.34 6.39
CA ARG A 85 -16.09 2.85 6.78
C ARG A 85 -16.96 3.21 5.58
N ASN A 86 -16.35 3.77 4.54
CA ASN A 86 -17.00 4.37 3.39
C ASN A 86 -16.44 3.80 2.08
N THR A 87 -16.49 2.47 1.92
CA THR A 87 -15.94 1.80 0.74
C THR A 87 -16.52 2.40 -0.54
N PRO A 88 -15.70 3.03 -1.40
CA PRO A 88 -16.18 3.54 -2.67
C PRO A 88 -16.58 2.39 -3.59
N PRO A 89 -17.53 2.61 -4.52
CA PRO A 89 -17.74 1.69 -5.63
C PRO A 89 -16.42 1.46 -6.38
N MET A 90 -16.20 0.24 -6.85
CA MET A 90 -14.91 -0.14 -7.43
C MET A 90 -14.59 0.63 -8.73
N PHE A 91 -15.50 0.57 -9.71
CA PHE A 91 -15.21 1.03 -11.07
C PHE A 91 -15.29 2.56 -11.21
N ASP A 92 -16.43 3.15 -10.84
CA ASP A 92 -16.71 4.58 -11.01
C ASP A 92 -16.24 5.44 -9.84
N GLY A 93 -15.90 4.82 -8.71
CA GLY A 93 -15.38 5.45 -7.50
C GLY A 93 -13.88 5.27 -7.35
N TYR A 94 -13.43 4.07 -6.99
CA TYR A 94 -12.02 3.82 -6.66
C TYR A 94 -11.11 3.92 -7.87
N MET A 95 -11.31 3.06 -8.87
CA MET A 95 -10.42 2.98 -10.05
C MET A 95 -10.33 4.30 -10.81
N ALA A 96 -11.44 5.04 -10.90
CA ALA A 96 -11.48 6.36 -11.54
C ALA A 96 -10.62 7.41 -10.83
N ASN A 97 -10.33 7.24 -9.54
CA ASN A 97 -9.60 8.21 -8.72
C ASN A 97 -8.28 7.67 -8.15
N ALA A 98 -7.90 6.42 -8.44
CA ALA A 98 -6.71 5.75 -7.88
C ALA A 98 -5.45 5.87 -8.75
N GLY A 99 -5.54 6.49 -9.92
CA GLY A 99 -4.42 6.72 -10.83
C GLY A 99 -4.18 8.20 -11.12
N ASN A 100 -3.06 8.48 -11.79
CA ASN A 100 -2.70 9.80 -12.33
C ASN A 100 -2.78 10.95 -11.30
N GLY A 101 -2.42 10.68 -10.04
CA GLY A 101 -2.47 11.70 -8.99
C GLY A 101 -3.88 12.03 -8.51
N GLY A 102 -4.86 11.19 -8.80
CA GLY A 102 -6.20 11.27 -8.22
C GLY A 102 -6.19 10.98 -6.73
N LYS A 103 -7.31 11.29 -6.07
CA LYS A 103 -7.48 11.23 -4.61
C LYS A 103 -7.02 9.92 -3.96
N TYR A 104 -7.22 8.79 -4.62
CA TYR A 104 -6.88 7.48 -4.08
C TYR A 104 -5.49 6.99 -4.48
N ASP A 105 -4.73 7.75 -5.27
CA ASP A 105 -3.29 7.57 -5.50
C ASP A 105 -2.49 8.09 -4.28
N PHE A 106 -2.76 7.50 -3.12
CA PHE A 106 -2.31 7.98 -1.80
C PHE A 106 -0.83 8.30 -1.72
N LYS A 107 0.00 7.51 -2.42
CA LYS A 107 1.46 7.66 -2.38
C LYS A 107 1.92 9.03 -2.87
N VAL A 108 1.16 9.69 -3.74
CA VAL A 108 1.45 11.05 -4.22
C VAL A 108 0.46 12.10 -3.70
N THR A 109 -0.68 11.73 -3.13
CA THR A 109 -1.72 12.69 -2.69
C THR A 109 -1.97 12.77 -1.19
N ASN A 110 -1.54 11.78 -0.39
CA ASN A 110 -2.00 11.61 1.01
C ASN A 110 -3.54 11.48 1.16
N GLY A 111 -4.28 11.17 0.09
CA GLY A 111 -5.74 11.17 0.13
C GLY A 111 -6.39 12.52 -0.20
N GLU A 112 -5.59 13.53 -0.55
CA GLU A 112 -6.05 14.84 -1.02
C GLU A 112 -6.42 14.83 -2.51
N ASP A 113 -7.16 15.83 -2.97
CA ASP A 113 -7.63 15.89 -4.37
C ASP A 113 -6.54 16.25 -5.39
N LYS A 114 -5.33 16.62 -4.93
CA LYS A 114 -4.21 17.01 -5.78
C LYS A 114 -2.88 16.37 -5.34
N PRO A 115 -1.96 16.09 -6.27
CA PRO A 115 -0.62 15.61 -5.94
C PRO A 115 0.19 16.60 -5.09
N ILE A 116 0.98 16.06 -4.17
CA ILE A 116 1.94 16.80 -3.36
C ILE A 116 3.30 16.69 -4.05
N SER A 117 3.85 17.83 -4.47
CA SER A 117 5.12 17.89 -5.18
C SER A 117 6.27 17.35 -4.32
N GLY A 118 7.11 16.49 -4.90
CA GLY A 118 8.33 15.97 -4.25
C GLY A 118 8.10 15.00 -3.09
N ILE A 119 6.85 14.56 -2.84
CA ILE A 119 6.56 13.67 -1.73
C ILE A 119 7.17 12.28 -1.96
N ASP A 120 7.88 11.76 -0.95
CA ASP A 120 8.49 10.44 -1.02
C ASP A 120 7.41 9.34 -0.94
N ILE A 121 7.26 8.56 -2.00
CA ILE A 121 6.28 7.47 -2.10
C ILE A 121 6.55 6.30 -1.14
N TYR A 122 7.77 6.20 -0.59
CA TYR A 122 8.16 5.19 0.39
C TYR A 122 8.19 5.69 1.83
N ARG A 123 7.82 6.95 2.10
CA ARG A 123 7.65 7.47 3.46
C ARG A 123 6.74 6.54 4.27
N GLY A 124 7.11 6.28 5.52
CA GLY A 124 6.44 5.34 6.40
C GLY A 124 5.54 6.03 7.42
N MET A 125 4.42 5.41 7.73
CA MET A 125 3.43 5.92 8.69
C MET A 125 2.69 4.77 9.38
N PRO A 126 2.14 4.99 10.58
CA PRO A 126 1.23 4.05 11.22
C PRO A 126 -0.07 3.87 10.42
N VAL A 127 -0.59 2.63 10.45
CA VAL A 127 -1.89 2.24 9.87
C VAL A 127 -2.76 1.44 10.85
N GLY A 128 -2.43 1.51 12.13
CA GLY A 128 -3.14 0.81 13.21
C GLY A 128 -2.20 0.07 14.15
N LYS A 129 -2.76 -0.89 14.89
CA LYS A 129 -2.05 -1.75 15.84
C LYS A 129 -2.38 -3.21 15.60
N ASN A 130 -1.42 -4.10 15.87
CA ASN A 130 -1.66 -5.53 15.87
C ASN A 130 -2.33 -6.00 17.17
N ALA A 131 -2.66 -7.29 17.26
CA ALA A 131 -3.32 -7.87 18.44
C ALA A 131 -2.50 -7.73 19.74
N ASN A 132 -1.18 -7.59 19.64
CA ASN A 132 -0.28 -7.39 20.77
C ASN A 132 -0.12 -5.90 21.15
N GLY A 133 -0.88 -5.00 20.52
CA GLY A 133 -0.81 -3.56 20.74
C GLY A 133 0.39 -2.87 20.09
N GLN A 134 1.22 -3.58 19.32
CA GLN A 134 2.35 -2.98 18.60
C GLN A 134 1.84 -2.20 17.38
N THR A 135 2.42 -1.03 17.14
CA THR A 135 2.10 -0.21 15.96
C THR A 135 2.46 -0.94 14.67
N ILE A 136 1.54 -0.90 13.71
CA ILE A 136 1.77 -1.39 12.34
C ILE A 136 2.16 -0.18 11.49
N TYR A 137 3.34 -0.23 10.88
CA TYR A 137 3.80 0.76 9.91
C TYR A 137 3.78 0.20 8.50
N THR A 138 3.58 1.06 7.52
CA THR A 138 3.67 0.70 6.11
C THR A 138 4.12 1.91 5.30
N SER A 139 4.66 1.67 4.11
CA SER A 139 4.99 2.76 3.17
C SER A 139 3.73 3.37 2.54
N ALA A 140 3.79 4.65 2.15
CA ALA A 140 2.68 5.32 1.47
C ALA A 140 2.27 4.60 0.17
N ARG A 141 3.22 4.04 -0.58
CA ARG A 141 2.95 3.16 -1.72
C ARG A 141 2.04 2.00 -1.33
N ASP A 142 2.35 1.33 -0.23
CA ASP A 142 1.56 0.21 0.25
C ASP A 142 0.19 0.60 0.78
N VAL A 143 0.03 1.78 1.39
CA VAL A 143 -1.30 2.29 1.79
C VAL A 143 -2.25 2.31 0.58
N GLY A 144 -1.79 2.83 -0.57
CA GLY A 144 -2.58 2.83 -1.80
C GLY A 144 -2.91 1.42 -2.30
N ASN A 145 -1.91 0.54 -2.38
CA ASN A 145 -2.08 -0.85 -2.83
C ASN A 145 -3.00 -1.65 -1.89
N MET A 146 -2.89 -1.45 -0.58
CA MET A 146 -3.79 -2.04 0.42
C MET A 146 -5.22 -1.57 0.22
N ALA A 147 -5.45 -0.29 -0.10
CA ALA A 147 -6.79 0.21 -0.39
C ALA A 147 -7.37 -0.45 -1.66
N ALA A 148 -6.58 -0.62 -2.72
CA ALA A 148 -7.00 -1.31 -3.94
C ALA A 148 -7.41 -2.76 -3.65
N GLY A 149 -6.57 -3.49 -2.92
CA GLY A 149 -6.87 -4.84 -2.45
C GLY A 149 -8.13 -4.90 -1.61
N PHE A 150 -8.27 -4.00 -0.64
CA PHE A 150 -9.44 -3.91 0.23
C PHE A 150 -10.73 -3.72 -0.57
N VAL A 151 -10.76 -2.77 -1.50
CA VAL A 151 -11.94 -2.50 -2.34
C VAL A 151 -12.30 -3.74 -3.17
N ALA A 152 -11.32 -4.44 -3.74
CA ALA A 152 -11.55 -5.69 -4.48
C ALA A 152 -12.18 -6.78 -3.61
N GLY A 153 -11.61 -7.04 -2.42
CA GLY A 153 -12.10 -8.05 -1.49
C GLY A 153 -13.48 -7.72 -0.90
N ALA A 154 -13.73 -6.44 -0.59
CA ALA A 154 -15.01 -5.97 -0.06
C ALA A 154 -16.15 -6.06 -1.09
N ASN A 155 -15.82 -5.93 -2.38
CA ASN A 155 -16.74 -6.15 -3.49
C ASN A 155 -16.80 -7.63 -3.94
N GLY A 156 -16.22 -8.55 -3.18
CA GLY A 156 -16.38 -9.99 -3.41
C GLY A 156 -15.56 -10.57 -4.55
N MET A 157 -14.62 -9.82 -5.15
CA MET A 157 -13.72 -10.39 -6.16
C MET A 157 -12.81 -11.44 -5.53
N ALA A 158 -12.65 -12.58 -6.20
CA ALA A 158 -11.66 -13.56 -5.77
C ALA A 158 -10.24 -12.98 -5.92
N TRP A 159 -9.29 -13.44 -5.10
CA TRP A 159 -7.91 -12.94 -5.17
C TRP A 159 -7.28 -13.16 -6.55
N GLY A 160 -7.53 -14.34 -7.17
CA GLY A 160 -7.01 -14.64 -8.50
C GLY A 160 -7.53 -13.67 -9.58
N GLU A 161 -8.81 -13.31 -9.51
CA GLU A 161 -9.42 -12.33 -10.42
C GLU A 161 -8.89 -10.91 -10.16
N SER A 162 -8.74 -10.56 -8.88
CA SER A 162 -8.17 -9.27 -8.47
C SER A 162 -6.76 -9.10 -9.03
N ARG A 163 -5.93 -10.15 -8.97
CA ARG A 163 -4.58 -10.16 -9.56
C ARG A 163 -4.57 -9.89 -11.05
N ILE A 164 -5.43 -10.58 -11.81
CA ILE A 164 -5.55 -10.37 -13.26
C ILE A 164 -5.97 -8.92 -13.56
N ALA A 165 -6.92 -8.39 -12.78
CA ALA A 165 -7.38 -7.02 -12.93
C ALA A 165 -6.28 -5.98 -12.61
N PHE A 166 -5.50 -6.19 -11.56
CA PHE A 166 -4.38 -5.31 -11.21
C PHE A 166 -3.28 -5.33 -12.27
N ASP A 167 -2.88 -6.51 -12.75
CA ASP A 167 -1.87 -6.63 -13.82
C ASP A 167 -2.34 -6.01 -15.14
N ALA A 168 -3.63 -6.19 -15.49
CA ALA A 168 -4.22 -5.54 -16.67
C ALA A 168 -4.25 -4.01 -16.53
N TYR A 169 -4.57 -3.50 -15.34
CA TYR A 169 -4.56 -2.07 -15.06
C TYR A 169 -3.15 -1.47 -15.14
N GLN A 170 -2.14 -2.13 -14.57
CA GLN A 170 -0.75 -1.67 -14.70
C GLN A 170 -0.26 -1.73 -16.15
N SER A 171 -0.59 -2.80 -16.88
CA SER A 171 -0.21 -2.93 -18.28
C SER A 171 -0.80 -1.80 -19.13
N LYS A 172 -2.06 -1.43 -18.87
CA LYS A 172 -2.71 -0.27 -19.51
C LYS A 172 -2.01 1.05 -19.14
N LYS A 173 -1.60 1.21 -17.87
CA LYS A 173 -0.94 2.42 -17.38
C LYS A 173 0.48 2.58 -17.94
N SER A 174 1.25 1.49 -18.02
CA SER A 174 2.63 1.51 -18.51
C SER A 174 2.74 1.45 -20.04
N GLY A 175 1.63 1.17 -20.73
CA GLY A 175 1.56 1.05 -22.19
C GLY A 175 2.21 -0.23 -22.73
N ARG A 176 2.55 -1.18 -21.87
CA ARG A 176 3.17 -2.47 -22.20
C ARG A 176 2.70 -3.55 -21.23
N PRO A 177 2.74 -4.84 -21.61
CA PRO A 177 2.48 -5.92 -20.66
C PRO A 177 3.39 -5.77 -19.43
N ASP A 178 2.80 -5.65 -18.25
CA ASP A 178 3.48 -5.45 -16.98
C ASP A 178 2.86 -6.36 -15.92
N ILE A 179 3.71 -6.99 -15.11
CA ILE A 179 3.29 -7.85 -14.01
C ILE A 179 3.82 -7.21 -12.73
N GLU A 180 2.94 -6.97 -11.78
CA GLU A 180 3.32 -6.31 -10.54
C GLU A 180 4.33 -7.13 -9.73
N GLY A 181 5.38 -6.44 -9.26
CA GLY A 181 6.37 -7.03 -8.38
C GLY A 181 5.81 -7.47 -7.04
N ILE A 182 6.57 -8.33 -6.36
CA ILE A 182 6.19 -8.92 -5.07
C ILE A 182 5.83 -7.86 -4.01
N SER A 183 6.49 -6.69 -4.03
CA SER A 183 6.20 -5.62 -3.07
C SER A 183 4.80 -5.03 -3.24
N THR A 184 4.29 -4.95 -4.46
CA THR A 184 2.91 -4.49 -4.73
C THR A 184 1.91 -5.59 -4.37
N ARG A 185 2.16 -6.82 -4.86
CA ARG A 185 1.29 -7.98 -4.63
C ARG A 185 1.06 -8.28 -3.15
N ASN A 186 2.09 -8.16 -2.33
CA ASN A 186 1.98 -8.40 -0.89
C ASN A 186 1.07 -7.39 -0.19
N ALA A 187 1.15 -6.10 -0.57
CA ALA A 187 0.33 -5.04 0.00
C ALA A 187 -1.14 -5.17 -0.44
N GLU A 188 -1.38 -5.44 -1.72
CA GLU A 188 -2.71 -5.72 -2.25
C GLU A 188 -3.34 -6.93 -1.57
N TYR A 189 -2.61 -8.03 -1.43
CA TYR A 189 -3.12 -9.24 -0.79
C TYR A 189 -3.47 -8.98 0.69
N TYR A 190 -2.64 -8.20 1.39
CA TYR A 190 -2.92 -7.81 2.76
C TYR A 190 -4.24 -7.04 2.85
N GLY A 191 -4.44 -6.04 1.99
CA GLY A 191 -5.71 -5.30 1.90
C GLY A 191 -6.90 -6.17 1.50
N TRP A 192 -6.72 -7.03 0.50
CA TRP A 192 -7.76 -7.95 0.00
C TRP A 192 -8.27 -8.87 1.08
N ARG A 193 -7.38 -9.45 1.89
CA ARG A 193 -7.79 -10.31 3.01
C ARG A 193 -8.66 -9.58 4.01
N ILE A 194 -8.32 -8.33 4.33
CA ILE A 194 -9.12 -7.47 5.23
C ILE A 194 -10.49 -7.19 4.61
N GLY A 195 -10.54 -6.81 3.33
CA GLY A 195 -11.82 -6.53 2.65
C GLY A 195 -12.72 -7.77 2.57
N ALA A 196 -12.13 -8.91 2.26
CA ALA A 196 -12.83 -10.18 2.15
C ALA A 196 -13.34 -10.71 3.51
N SER A 197 -12.62 -10.46 4.61
CA SER A 197 -13.04 -10.87 5.96
C SER A 197 -14.06 -9.94 6.59
N ASN A 198 -14.01 -8.64 6.27
CA ASN A 198 -14.87 -7.62 6.87
C ASN A 198 -16.22 -7.43 6.16
N SER A 199 -16.54 -8.26 5.16
CA SER A 199 -17.79 -8.15 4.39
C SER A 199 -18.57 -9.46 4.45
N THR A 200 -19.85 -9.39 4.82
CA THR A 200 -20.74 -10.57 4.75
C THR A 200 -21.05 -10.95 3.29
N PRO A 201 -21.51 -12.18 3.00
CA PRO A 201 -21.89 -12.57 1.64
C PRO A 201 -22.91 -11.60 1.00
N ASN A 202 -23.88 -11.12 1.78
CA ASN A 202 -24.87 -10.14 1.32
C ASN A 202 -24.27 -8.76 1.07
N ASP A 203 -23.30 -8.33 1.88
CA ASP A 203 -22.58 -7.08 1.67
C ASP A 203 -21.73 -7.13 0.40
N LYS A 204 -21.08 -8.27 0.11
CA LYS A 204 -20.29 -8.48 -1.10
C LYS A 204 -21.15 -8.39 -2.35
N ILE A 205 -22.28 -9.10 -2.39
CA ILE A 205 -23.24 -9.06 -3.53
C ILE A 205 -23.78 -7.64 -3.73
N ARG A 206 -24.15 -6.96 -2.64
CA ARG A 206 -24.65 -5.57 -2.70
C ARG A 206 -23.60 -4.59 -3.20
N GLN A 207 -22.36 -4.69 -2.71
CA GLN A 207 -21.26 -3.82 -3.14
C GLN A 207 -20.90 -4.06 -4.60
N PHE A 208 -20.79 -5.33 -5.02
CA PHE A 208 -20.55 -5.70 -6.41
C PHE A 208 -21.63 -5.17 -7.37
N GLY A 209 -22.91 -5.42 -7.04
CA GLY A 209 -24.03 -4.93 -7.85
C GLY A 209 -24.07 -3.41 -7.96
N ARG A 210 -23.77 -2.69 -6.87
CA ARG A 210 -23.65 -1.21 -6.89
C ARG A 210 -22.50 -0.76 -7.80
N SER A 211 -21.35 -1.43 -7.74
CA SER A 211 -20.18 -1.12 -8.56
C SER A 211 -20.46 -1.31 -10.06
N ILE A 212 -21.12 -2.41 -10.45
CA ILE A 212 -21.49 -2.68 -11.86
C ILE A 212 -22.51 -1.66 -12.37
N THR A 213 -23.60 -1.43 -11.64
CA THR A 213 -24.66 -0.50 -12.07
C THR A 213 -24.11 0.92 -12.28
N ARG A 214 -23.22 1.38 -11.39
CA ARG A 214 -22.63 2.71 -11.53
C ARG A 214 -21.55 2.78 -12.61
N GLY A 215 -20.75 1.72 -12.79
CA GLY A 215 -19.82 1.60 -13.91
C GLY A 215 -20.50 1.67 -15.27
N LEU A 216 -21.62 0.96 -15.44
CA LEU A 216 -22.44 0.99 -16.66
C LEU A 216 -23.08 2.36 -16.89
N LYS A 217 -23.56 3.03 -15.83
CA LYS A 217 -24.12 4.39 -15.93
C LYS A 217 -23.09 5.41 -16.43
N LYS A 218 -21.85 5.37 -15.93
CA LYS A 218 -20.78 6.27 -16.41
C LYS A 218 -20.39 6.02 -17.87
N LEU A 219 -20.42 4.76 -18.33
CA LEU A 219 -20.19 4.45 -19.73
C LEU A 219 -21.27 5.07 -20.62
N TRP A 220 -22.54 4.98 -20.22
CA TRP A 220 -23.65 5.57 -20.95
C TRP A 220 -23.60 7.11 -21.01
N GLU A 221 -23.17 7.77 -19.93
CA GLU A 221 -23.01 9.24 -19.88
C GLU A 221 -21.80 9.76 -20.68
N SER A 222 -20.92 8.86 -21.16
CA SER A 222 -19.76 9.20 -21.99
C SER A 222 -20.01 9.03 -23.51
N PHE A 223 -21.25 8.67 -23.89
CA PHE A 223 -21.76 8.65 -25.27
C PHE A 223 -22.78 9.77 -25.46
#